data_AF-A0A8T4JUJ5-F1
#
_entry.id   AF-A0A8T4JUJ5-F1
#
_cell.length_a   1.000
_cell.length_b   1.000
_cell.length_c   1.000
_cell.angle_alpha   90.00
_cell.angle_beta   90.00
_cell.angle_gamma   90.00
#
_symmetry.space_group_name_H-M   'P 1'
#
loop_
_entity.id
_entity.type
_entity.pdbx_description
1 polymer ?
#
loop_
_entity_poly.entity_id
_entity_poly.type
_entity_poly.pdbx_seq_one_letter_code
_entity_poly.pdbx_strand_id
1 'polypeptide(L)'
;MKKGIYLSLLMAGMLLMGCQRTTSGTEDTNTASNGGTHTETDADVDADMETEAQGKNTDEETPDGASDETAVKTDFSYADLSETEFLFASGAGAWGTTLTIDADGSFQGLYTDSDNDTGEGYPNGTMYYCKFSGQLGSLTKVDDLTYTADLLTISYADPVGEEAYEDGIRYIYSEAYGLDQAGTLTFYLPGTRREKLSEDCLSWVSQAMVDENWNPVDELDFVCLYNPAEEEAFYSYNQVDQWLNHLTSCEETEQYYLDELQNLETQGDMTENARNRFRLWDNALNEEWKILMTLLPEEEKESLRAEERTWISRKEQAVEEVGAEAAGGSLQPMLEYDEAAELTKERVYELKEMLNNGR
;
A
#
# COMPACT_ATOMS: atom_id res chain seq x y z
N MET A 1 25.85 9.05 4.79
CA MET A 1 24.61 9.76 5.20
C MET A 1 24.18 10.68 4.08
N LYS A 2 23.37 10.16 3.16
CA LYS A 2 22.51 10.83 2.16
C LYS A 2 21.67 9.69 1.56
N LYS A 3 20.55 9.31 2.20
CA LYS A 3 19.73 8.16 1.76
C LYS A 3 18.27 8.50 1.40
N GLY A 4 17.67 9.58 1.91
CA GLY A 4 16.23 9.85 1.71
C GLY A 4 15.77 10.76 0.55
N ILE A 5 16.66 11.22 -0.35
CA ILE A 5 16.35 12.36 -1.25
C ILE A 5 15.70 11.98 -2.61
N TYR A 6 15.82 10.74 -3.10
CA TYR A 6 15.57 10.47 -4.54
C TYR A 6 14.43 9.50 -4.90
N LEU A 7 13.77 8.84 -3.94
CA LEU A 7 12.62 7.97 -4.26
C LEU A 7 11.28 8.73 -4.26
N SER A 8 11.17 9.79 -3.47
CA SER A 8 9.99 10.68 -3.39
C SER A 8 9.71 11.52 -4.64
N LEU A 9 10.59 11.47 -5.66
CA LEU A 9 10.44 12.19 -6.93
C LEU A 9 9.76 11.36 -8.04
N LEU A 10 9.56 10.06 -7.87
CA LEU A 10 8.96 9.18 -8.89
C LEU A 10 7.43 8.99 -8.74
N MET A 11 6.85 9.32 -7.58
CA MET A 11 5.40 9.22 -7.31
C MET A 11 4.70 10.59 -7.14
N ALA A 12 5.40 11.69 -7.42
CA ALA A 12 4.86 13.04 -7.36
C ALA A 12 3.95 13.37 -8.58
N GLY A 13 2.85 12.64 -8.73
CA GLY A 13 1.98 12.72 -9.92
C GLY A 13 0.48 12.45 -9.74
N MET A 14 0.03 11.84 -8.63
CA MET A 14 -1.40 11.52 -8.42
C MET A 14 -2.06 12.38 -7.32
N LEU A 15 -2.08 13.70 -7.53
CA LEU A 15 -2.86 14.64 -6.71
C LEU A 15 -4.36 14.56 -7.04
N LEU A 16 -5.06 13.56 -6.50
CA LEU A 16 -6.52 13.53 -6.47
C LEU A 16 -7.03 14.40 -5.30
N MET A 17 -7.49 15.61 -5.60
CA MET A 17 -8.16 16.49 -4.63
C MET A 17 -9.53 15.92 -4.22
N GLY A 18 -9.56 15.08 -3.18
CA GLY A 18 -10.80 14.51 -2.63
C GLY A 18 -11.60 15.51 -1.79
N CYS A 19 -12.43 16.34 -2.43
CA CYS A 19 -13.41 17.18 -1.72
C CYS A 19 -14.53 16.35 -1.07
N GLN A 20 -14.34 15.88 0.17
CA GLN A 20 -15.43 15.23 0.92
C GLN A 20 -16.53 16.22 1.32
N ARG A 21 -17.79 15.88 1.01
CA ARG A 21 -18.98 16.49 1.60
C ARG A 21 -19.66 15.55 2.60
N THR A 22 -20.02 16.12 3.73
CA THR A 22 -20.75 15.47 4.81
C THR A 22 -22.26 15.38 4.54
N THR A 23 -22.89 14.25 4.87
CA THR A 23 -24.32 14.20 5.24
C THR A 23 -24.54 13.19 6.37
N SER A 24 -25.51 13.48 7.24
CA SER A 24 -25.80 12.81 8.50
C SER A 24 -27.15 12.06 8.49
N GLY A 25 -27.35 11.10 9.42
CA GLY A 25 -28.67 10.51 9.72
C GLY A 25 -28.63 9.00 10.04
N THR A 26 -28.26 8.58 11.26
CA THR A 26 -29.13 8.33 12.44
C THR A 26 -29.87 6.98 12.44
N GLU A 27 -29.40 6.09 13.34
CA GLU A 27 -30.12 5.10 14.20
C GLU A 27 -31.38 4.37 13.67
N ASP A 28 -31.42 3.02 13.76
CA ASP A 28 -32.12 2.41 14.91
C ASP A 28 -31.85 0.91 15.16
N THR A 29 -32.09 0.59 16.42
CA THR A 29 -31.80 -0.54 17.32
C THR A 29 -32.62 -1.84 17.14
N ASN A 30 -32.05 -3.03 17.46
CA ASN A 30 -32.40 -3.84 18.67
C ASN A 30 -32.01 -5.35 18.68
N THR A 31 -31.16 -5.69 19.65
CA THR A 31 -31.19 -6.82 20.62
C THR A 31 -31.81 -8.21 20.31
N ALA A 32 -30.93 -9.23 20.44
CA ALA A 32 -30.99 -10.38 21.38
C ALA A 32 -32.04 -11.51 21.26
N SER A 33 -31.60 -12.78 21.36
CA SER A 33 -31.52 -13.53 22.65
C SER A 33 -31.24 -15.04 22.49
N ASN A 34 -30.43 -15.62 23.40
CA ASN A 34 -30.32 -17.05 23.86
C ASN A 34 -30.56 -18.22 22.88
N GLY A 35 -29.72 -19.26 22.81
CA GLY A 35 -29.01 -19.93 23.90
C GLY A 35 -29.52 -21.38 24.06
N GLY A 36 -28.64 -22.37 24.26
CA GLY A 36 -29.03 -23.78 24.45
C GLY A 36 -27.91 -24.79 24.19
N THR A 37 -27.19 -25.19 25.23
CA THR A 37 -26.08 -26.16 25.21
C THR A 37 -26.49 -27.57 25.63
N HIS A 38 -25.88 -28.58 24.99
CA HIS A 38 -25.55 -29.93 25.55
C HIS A 38 -26.72 -30.85 26.02
N THR A 39 -26.59 -32.18 26.13
CA THR A 39 -25.47 -33.14 26.05
C THR A 39 -26.00 -34.56 25.72
N GLU A 40 -25.07 -35.53 25.63
CA GLU A 40 -25.14 -36.96 26.06
C GLU A 40 -24.80 -37.96 24.92
N THR A 41 -23.59 -38.57 24.97
CA THR A 41 -23.22 -39.93 25.49
C THR A 41 -23.22 -41.00 24.36
N ASP A 42 -22.45 -42.09 24.38
CA ASP A 42 -21.62 -42.72 25.43
C ASP A 42 -20.55 -43.68 24.83
N ALA A 43 -19.57 -44.10 25.64
CA ALA A 43 -18.82 -45.40 25.61
C ALA A 43 -17.99 -45.77 24.33
N ASP A 44 -17.02 -46.70 24.27
CA ASP A 44 -16.26 -47.61 25.18
C ASP A 44 -15.04 -48.13 24.34
N VAL A 45 -13.86 -48.61 24.81
CA VAL A 45 -13.18 -48.67 26.13
C VAL A 45 -11.67 -49.00 25.90
N ASP A 46 -10.85 -49.12 26.96
CA ASP A 46 -9.49 -49.73 27.16
C ASP A 46 -8.76 -50.47 26.00
N ALA A 47 -7.43 -50.54 25.90
CA ALA A 47 -6.41 -50.82 26.94
C ALA A 47 -4.98 -50.71 26.35
N ASP A 48 -3.84 -50.75 27.05
CA ASP A 48 -3.36 -50.34 28.38
C ASP A 48 -1.91 -50.89 28.49
N MET A 49 -1.09 -50.32 29.38
CA MET A 49 0.17 -50.85 29.95
C MET A 49 1.50 -50.95 29.12
N GLU A 50 2.35 -49.95 29.39
CA GLU A 50 3.75 -50.01 29.86
C GLU A 50 4.51 -51.37 29.95
N THR A 51 5.82 -51.34 29.64
CA THR A 51 6.89 -51.46 30.67
C THR A 51 8.32 -51.20 30.13
N GLU A 52 9.18 -50.63 30.98
CA GLU A 52 10.62 -50.42 30.72
C GLU A 52 11.47 -51.68 30.94
N ALA A 53 12.65 -51.77 30.28
CA ALA A 53 13.89 -52.22 30.92
C ALA A 53 15.17 -51.94 30.10
N GLN A 54 16.20 -51.48 30.81
CA GLN A 54 17.54 -51.05 30.39
C GLN A 54 18.39 -51.99 29.50
N GLY A 55 19.16 -51.40 28.59
CA GLY A 55 20.62 -51.26 28.84
C GLY A 55 21.63 -51.93 27.89
N LYS A 56 22.40 -51.11 27.14
CA LYS A 56 23.86 -51.30 26.93
C LYS A 56 24.56 -50.07 26.33
N ASN A 57 25.71 -49.69 26.90
CA ASN A 57 26.64 -48.71 26.31
C ASN A 57 27.48 -49.33 25.19
N THR A 58 27.81 -48.52 24.19
CA THR A 58 29.13 -48.50 23.52
C THR A 58 29.36 -47.10 22.93
N ASP A 59 30.62 -46.71 22.79
CA ASP A 59 31.07 -45.29 22.78
C ASP A 59 31.07 -44.58 21.41
N GLU A 60 31.32 -43.25 21.46
CA GLU A 60 31.79 -42.33 20.39
C GLU A 60 30.85 -42.16 19.16
N GLU A 61 30.35 -40.99 18.78
CA GLU A 61 30.91 -39.62 18.79
C GLU A 61 29.82 -38.55 19.01
N THR A 62 30.21 -37.31 19.27
CA THR A 62 29.29 -36.14 19.30
C THR A 62 29.47 -35.28 18.06
N PRO A 63 28.51 -35.27 17.11
CA PRO A 63 28.31 -34.16 16.21
C PRO A 63 27.41 -33.12 16.89
N ASP A 64 27.86 -31.87 16.80
CA ASP A 64 27.18 -30.68 17.29
C ASP A 64 25.71 -30.62 16.83
N GLY A 65 24.82 -30.31 17.78
CA GLY A 65 23.39 -30.22 17.56
C GLY A 65 22.99 -28.92 16.87
N ALA A 66 23.42 -28.74 15.61
CA ALA A 66 22.82 -27.76 14.73
C ALA A 66 21.39 -28.21 14.44
N SER A 67 20.42 -27.67 15.20
CA SER A 67 19.03 -27.62 14.79
C SER A 67 18.93 -26.69 13.59
N ASP A 68 19.29 -27.22 12.43
CA ASP A 68 18.94 -26.65 11.15
C ASP A 68 17.42 -26.81 11.04
N GLU A 69 16.70 -25.82 11.58
CA GLU A 69 15.30 -25.58 11.26
C GLU A 69 15.24 -25.27 9.77
N THR A 70 15.23 -26.36 8.99
CA THR A 70 14.87 -26.38 7.59
C THR A 70 13.43 -25.94 7.52
N ALA A 71 13.24 -24.62 7.53
CA ALA A 71 11.97 -23.96 7.31
C ALA A 71 11.36 -24.63 6.08
N VAL A 72 10.23 -25.30 6.28
CA VAL A 72 9.53 -25.99 5.21
C VAL A 72 9.09 -24.88 4.26
N LYS A 73 9.85 -24.69 3.17
CA LYS A 73 9.54 -23.68 2.15
C LYS A 73 8.20 -24.09 1.55
N THR A 74 7.14 -23.44 2.03
CA THR A 74 5.81 -23.54 1.44
C THR A 74 5.88 -23.05 0.00
N ASP A 75 5.15 -23.71 -0.89
CA ASP A 75 4.99 -23.20 -2.25
C ASP A 75 4.26 -21.85 -2.21
N PHE A 76 4.55 -21.00 -3.18
CA PHE A 76 4.02 -19.64 -3.27
C PHE A 76 2.49 -19.64 -3.43
N SER A 77 1.87 -18.66 -2.78
CA SER A 77 0.43 -18.45 -2.71
C SER A 77 0.09 -16.96 -2.84
N TYR A 78 -1.17 -16.62 -3.14
CA TYR A 78 -1.59 -15.22 -3.15
C TYR A 78 -1.54 -14.57 -1.76
N ALA A 79 -1.55 -15.34 -0.66
CA ALA A 79 -1.39 -14.79 0.70
C ALA A 79 0.00 -14.15 0.90
N ASP A 80 1.02 -14.60 0.17
CA ASP A 80 2.36 -14.02 0.17
C ASP A 80 2.40 -12.64 -0.52
N LEU A 81 1.32 -12.24 -1.20
CA LEU A 81 1.14 -10.92 -1.84
C LEU A 81 0.35 -9.93 -0.97
N SER A 82 -0.02 -10.28 0.27
CA SER A 82 -0.88 -9.45 1.14
C SER A 82 -0.36 -8.03 1.39
N GLU A 83 0.96 -7.83 1.46
CA GLU A 83 1.60 -6.51 1.59
C GLU A 83 2.05 -5.92 0.23
N THR A 84 1.71 -6.55 -0.90
CA THR A 84 2.26 -6.25 -2.23
C THR A 84 1.28 -5.45 -3.08
N GLU A 85 1.78 -4.39 -3.73
CA GLU A 85 1.11 -3.75 -4.86
C GLU A 85 1.99 -3.88 -6.11
N PHE A 86 1.35 -4.12 -7.25
CA PHE A 86 1.96 -4.20 -8.57
C PHE A 86 1.80 -2.88 -9.31
N LEU A 87 2.81 -2.47 -10.08
CA LEU A 87 2.81 -1.27 -10.92
C LEU A 87 3.30 -1.61 -12.34
N PHE A 88 2.49 -1.23 -13.32
CA PHE A 88 2.84 -1.19 -14.74
C PHE A 88 2.89 0.27 -15.18
N ALA A 89 4.09 0.75 -15.51
CA ALA A 89 4.36 2.08 -16.04
C ALA A 89 5.73 2.10 -16.72
N SER A 90 5.88 2.93 -17.77
CA SER A 90 7.16 3.08 -18.50
C SER A 90 8.21 3.97 -17.79
N GLY A 91 7.90 4.50 -16.61
CA GLY A 91 8.70 5.54 -15.95
C GLY A 91 8.69 6.89 -16.67
N ALA A 92 7.90 7.05 -17.73
CA ALA A 92 7.82 8.27 -18.54
C ALA A 92 6.37 8.59 -18.97
N GLY A 93 5.89 9.77 -18.55
CA GLY A 93 4.49 10.18 -18.71
C GLY A 93 3.78 10.26 -17.36
N ALA A 94 2.51 10.62 -17.38
CA ALA A 94 1.66 10.71 -16.18
C ALA A 94 0.61 9.58 -16.20
N TRP A 95 1.10 8.36 -16.45
CA TRP A 95 0.28 7.15 -16.56
C TRP A 95 0.83 6.00 -15.74
N GLY A 96 -0.06 5.08 -15.37
CA GLY A 96 0.29 3.80 -14.77
C GLY A 96 -0.96 3.00 -14.42
N THR A 97 -0.78 1.68 -14.31
CA THR A 97 -1.76 0.75 -13.75
C THR A 97 -1.22 0.18 -12.45
N THR A 98 -1.95 0.31 -11.34
CA THR A 98 -1.67 -0.45 -10.11
C THR A 98 -2.71 -1.54 -9.87
N LEU A 99 -2.30 -2.63 -9.19
CA LEU A 99 -3.23 -3.59 -8.61
C LEU A 99 -2.70 -4.26 -7.33
N THR A 100 -3.65 -4.77 -6.55
CA THR A 100 -3.43 -5.58 -5.34
C THR A 100 -4.18 -6.91 -5.50
N ILE A 101 -3.63 -7.99 -4.95
CA ILE A 101 -4.18 -9.36 -5.08
C ILE A 101 -4.39 -9.93 -3.68
N ASP A 102 -5.63 -10.30 -3.37
CA ASP A 102 -6.04 -10.91 -2.11
C ASP A 102 -5.68 -12.40 -2.04
N ALA A 103 -5.68 -12.96 -0.82
CA ALA A 103 -5.23 -14.33 -0.56
C ALA A 103 -6.04 -15.44 -1.30
N ASP A 104 -7.25 -15.13 -1.79
CA ASP A 104 -8.08 -16.04 -2.60
C ASP A 104 -7.91 -15.85 -4.12
N GLY A 105 -7.03 -14.93 -4.54
CA GLY A 105 -6.78 -14.59 -5.94
C GLY A 105 -7.77 -13.60 -6.54
N SER A 106 -8.72 -13.07 -5.76
CA SER A 106 -9.43 -11.86 -6.16
C SER A 106 -8.46 -10.67 -6.19
N PHE A 107 -8.74 -9.67 -7.03
CA PHE A 107 -7.85 -8.52 -7.20
C PHE A 107 -8.63 -7.25 -7.53
N GLN A 108 -8.02 -6.10 -7.23
CA GLN A 108 -8.54 -4.78 -7.57
C GLN A 108 -7.39 -3.86 -7.99
N GLY A 109 -7.70 -2.89 -8.86
CA GLY A 109 -6.70 -1.98 -9.39
C GLY A 109 -7.27 -0.72 -10.03
N LEU A 110 -6.34 0.14 -10.45
CA LEU A 110 -6.61 1.43 -11.05
C LEU A 110 -5.59 1.69 -12.17
N TYR A 111 -6.07 1.99 -13.36
CA TYR A 111 -5.31 2.63 -14.43
C TYR A 111 -5.70 4.10 -14.55
N THR A 112 -4.69 4.96 -14.73
CA THR A 112 -4.83 6.38 -15.06
C THR A 112 -3.82 6.78 -16.12
N ASP A 113 -4.18 7.71 -17.01
CA ASP A 113 -3.26 8.47 -17.87
C ASP A 113 -3.74 9.92 -18.01
N SER A 114 -2.87 10.89 -17.68
CA SER A 114 -3.19 12.33 -17.74
C SER A 114 -2.67 12.97 -19.02
N ASP A 115 -3.58 13.38 -19.90
CA ASP A 115 -3.29 14.15 -21.10
C ASP A 115 -3.63 15.65 -20.89
N ASN A 116 -2.84 16.52 -21.52
CA ASN A 116 -3.05 17.97 -21.54
C ASN A 116 -4.07 18.42 -22.61
N ASP A 117 -4.80 17.49 -23.25
CA ASP A 117 -5.95 17.84 -24.10
C ASP A 117 -7.02 18.57 -23.28
N THR A 118 -7.39 19.76 -23.75
CA THR A 118 -8.27 20.70 -23.03
C THR A 118 -9.30 21.30 -23.99
N GLY A 119 -10.50 21.59 -23.48
CA GLY A 119 -11.59 22.09 -24.31
C GLY A 119 -12.69 22.82 -23.54
N GLU A 120 -13.76 23.17 -24.25
CA GLU A 120 -14.92 23.82 -23.66
C GLU A 120 -15.61 22.86 -22.69
N GLY A 121 -15.69 23.23 -21.41
CA GLY A 121 -16.19 22.38 -20.33
C GLY A 121 -15.11 21.56 -19.61
N TYR A 122 -13.91 21.40 -20.20
CA TYR A 122 -12.78 20.69 -19.59
C TYR A 122 -11.45 21.48 -19.69
N PRO A 123 -11.30 22.61 -18.99
CA PRO A 123 -10.08 23.42 -19.01
C PRO A 123 -8.88 22.81 -18.28
N ASN A 124 -9.09 21.76 -17.46
CA ASN A 124 -8.08 21.20 -16.56
C ASN A 124 -7.41 19.91 -17.10
N GLY A 125 -7.77 19.48 -18.31
CA GLY A 125 -7.14 18.35 -19.01
C GLY A 125 -8.10 17.20 -19.31
N THR A 126 -7.52 16.11 -19.80
CA THR A 126 -8.21 14.85 -20.09
C THR A 126 -7.54 13.73 -19.31
N MET A 127 -8.33 12.85 -18.70
CA MET A 127 -7.87 11.73 -17.88
C MET A 127 -8.44 10.44 -18.46
N TYR A 128 -7.60 9.53 -18.93
CA TYR A 128 -8.01 8.14 -19.11
C TYR A 128 -8.09 7.49 -17.75
N TYR A 129 -9.17 6.75 -17.48
CA TYR A 129 -9.46 6.23 -16.15
C TYR A 129 -10.09 4.83 -16.24
N CYS A 130 -9.57 3.88 -15.47
CA CYS A 130 -10.18 2.57 -15.34
C CYS A 130 -9.97 2.04 -13.93
N LYS A 131 -11.03 2.07 -13.11
CA LYS A 131 -11.08 1.31 -11.86
C LYS A 131 -11.64 -0.09 -12.15
N PHE A 132 -10.90 -1.13 -11.76
CA PHE A 132 -11.24 -2.50 -12.09
C PHE A 132 -11.09 -3.46 -10.90
N SER A 133 -11.73 -4.61 -11.03
CA SER A 133 -11.62 -5.75 -10.12
C SER A 133 -11.76 -7.06 -10.88
N GLY A 134 -11.25 -8.16 -10.34
CA GLY A 134 -11.31 -9.45 -11.00
C GLY A 134 -10.97 -10.63 -10.10
N GLN A 135 -10.78 -11.79 -10.75
CA GLN A 135 -10.45 -13.06 -10.10
C GLN A 135 -9.44 -13.83 -10.95
N LEU A 136 -8.36 -14.28 -10.30
CA LEU A 136 -7.40 -15.22 -10.85
C LEU A 136 -7.79 -16.67 -10.50
N GLY A 137 -7.36 -17.59 -11.36
CA GLY A 137 -7.45 -19.03 -11.12
C GLY A 137 -6.42 -19.53 -10.11
N SER A 138 -6.43 -20.84 -9.87
CA SER A 138 -5.45 -21.48 -9.01
C SER A 138 -4.04 -21.41 -9.60
N LEU A 139 -3.06 -21.07 -8.76
CA LEU A 139 -1.65 -21.05 -9.13
C LEU A 139 -1.18 -22.44 -9.59
N THR A 140 -0.58 -22.49 -10.78
CA THR A 140 0.12 -23.65 -11.33
C THR A 140 1.62 -23.39 -11.29
N LYS A 141 2.33 -24.14 -10.44
CA LYS A 141 3.80 -24.08 -10.31
C LYS A 141 4.45 -24.63 -11.59
N VAL A 142 5.30 -23.81 -12.22
CA VAL A 142 6.10 -24.18 -13.40
C VAL A 142 7.50 -24.63 -12.97
N ASP A 143 8.15 -23.86 -12.09
CA ASP A 143 9.37 -24.23 -11.38
C ASP A 143 9.41 -23.54 -9.98
N ASP A 144 10.54 -23.59 -9.28
CA ASP A 144 10.64 -23.06 -7.91
C ASP A 144 10.50 -21.54 -7.78
N LEU A 145 10.58 -20.80 -8.91
CA LEU A 145 10.48 -19.34 -8.96
C LEU A 145 9.45 -18.85 -9.99
N THR A 146 8.75 -19.74 -10.68
CA THR A 146 7.80 -19.40 -11.74
C THR A 146 6.45 -20.08 -11.51
N TYR A 147 5.40 -19.28 -11.44
CA TYR A 147 4.01 -19.74 -11.30
C TYR A 147 3.14 -19.11 -12.39
N THR A 148 2.00 -19.73 -12.69
CA THR A 148 1.04 -19.23 -13.69
C THR A 148 -0.38 -19.31 -13.16
N ALA A 149 -1.25 -18.41 -13.61
CA ALA A 149 -2.68 -18.44 -13.29
C ALA A 149 -3.50 -17.84 -14.42
N ASP A 150 -4.67 -18.42 -14.70
CA ASP A 150 -5.61 -17.89 -15.67
C ASP A 150 -6.37 -16.69 -15.08
N LEU A 151 -6.55 -15.62 -15.85
CA LEU A 151 -7.50 -14.56 -15.56
C LEU A 151 -8.92 -15.09 -15.81
N LEU A 152 -9.69 -15.32 -14.74
CA LEU A 152 -11.04 -15.90 -14.86
C LEU A 152 -12.09 -14.83 -15.16
N THR A 153 -11.99 -13.68 -14.52
CA THR A 153 -12.89 -12.53 -14.71
C THR A 153 -12.16 -11.22 -14.48
N ILE A 154 -12.50 -10.21 -15.28
CA ILE A 154 -12.24 -8.80 -14.98
C ILE A 154 -13.54 -8.02 -15.14
N SER A 155 -13.70 -6.93 -14.40
CA SER A 155 -14.89 -6.07 -14.41
C SER A 155 -14.49 -4.63 -14.11
N TYR A 156 -15.10 -3.71 -14.83
CA TYR A 156 -14.83 -2.27 -14.77
C TYR A 156 -15.94 -1.57 -13.99
N ALA A 157 -15.58 -0.60 -13.14
CA ALA A 157 -16.55 0.16 -12.36
C ALA A 157 -17.40 1.07 -13.26
N ASP A 158 -16.78 1.62 -14.30
CA ASP A 158 -17.35 2.54 -15.28
C ASP A 158 -17.46 1.88 -16.67
N PRO A 159 -18.43 2.29 -17.51
CA PRO A 159 -18.62 1.71 -18.84
C PRO A 159 -17.50 2.15 -19.81
N VAL A 160 -16.69 1.17 -20.25
CA VAL A 160 -15.60 1.35 -21.21
C VAL A 160 -16.08 2.05 -22.49
N GLY A 161 -15.36 3.09 -22.89
CA GLY A 161 -15.64 3.91 -24.07
C GLY A 161 -16.66 5.03 -23.86
N GLU A 162 -17.24 5.17 -22.66
CA GLU A 162 -17.99 6.37 -22.28
C GLU A 162 -17.08 7.48 -21.74
N GLU A 163 -17.63 8.69 -21.64
CA GLU A 163 -16.92 9.88 -21.17
C GLU A 163 -17.74 10.59 -20.09
N ALA A 164 -17.05 11.16 -19.10
CA ALA A 164 -17.62 12.02 -18.06
C ALA A 164 -16.90 13.36 -17.97
N TYR A 165 -17.56 14.35 -17.37
CA TYR A 165 -17.01 15.69 -17.18
C TYR A 165 -17.26 16.15 -15.75
N GLU A 166 -16.20 16.25 -14.95
CA GLU A 166 -16.25 16.61 -13.53
C GLU A 166 -15.06 17.51 -13.19
N ASP A 167 -15.31 18.54 -12.36
CA ASP A 167 -14.31 19.54 -11.92
C ASP A 167 -13.39 20.11 -13.01
N GLY A 168 -13.93 20.22 -14.23
CA GLY A 168 -13.22 20.77 -15.40
C GLY A 168 -12.23 19.79 -16.04
N ILE A 169 -12.30 18.50 -15.73
CA ILE A 169 -11.55 17.41 -16.36
C ILE A 169 -12.52 16.60 -17.23
N ARG A 170 -12.04 16.13 -18.39
CA ARG A 170 -12.73 15.14 -19.22
C ARG A 170 -12.20 13.75 -18.89
N TYR A 171 -13.04 12.88 -18.36
CA TYR A 171 -12.71 11.48 -18.11
C TYR A 171 -13.08 10.63 -19.32
N ILE A 172 -12.18 9.75 -19.73
CA ILE A 172 -12.40 8.74 -20.78
C ILE A 172 -12.22 7.37 -20.15
N TYR A 173 -13.28 6.56 -20.10
CA TYR A 173 -13.23 5.26 -19.44
C TYR A 173 -12.63 4.19 -20.36
N SER A 174 -11.58 3.50 -19.89
CA SER A 174 -10.82 2.53 -20.68
C SER A 174 -10.88 1.11 -20.10
N GLU A 175 -10.27 0.14 -20.80
CA GLU A 175 -9.93 -1.16 -20.21
C GLU A 175 -8.70 -1.01 -19.27
N ALA A 176 -8.38 -2.08 -18.54
CA ALA A 176 -7.28 -2.11 -17.58
C ALA A 176 -5.94 -2.40 -18.28
N TYR A 177 -5.26 -1.35 -18.73
CA TYR A 177 -4.03 -1.46 -19.50
C TYR A 177 -2.95 -2.28 -18.76
N GLY A 178 -2.30 -3.22 -19.44
CA GLY A 178 -1.42 -4.25 -18.83
C GLY A 178 -2.13 -5.58 -18.56
N LEU A 179 -3.46 -5.56 -18.39
CA LEU A 179 -4.31 -6.74 -18.17
C LEU A 179 -5.41 -6.91 -19.25
N ASP A 180 -5.49 -6.01 -20.22
CA ASP A 180 -6.33 -6.22 -21.39
C ASP A 180 -5.84 -7.43 -22.19
N GLN A 181 -6.79 -8.13 -22.81
CA GLN A 181 -6.58 -9.37 -23.58
C GLN A 181 -5.87 -10.52 -22.83
N ALA A 182 -5.59 -10.36 -21.53
CA ALA A 182 -4.88 -11.34 -20.72
C ALA A 182 -5.62 -12.68 -20.61
N GLY A 183 -4.89 -13.76 -20.90
CA GLY A 183 -5.34 -15.15 -20.70
C GLY A 183 -4.69 -15.74 -19.45
N THR A 184 -3.55 -16.39 -19.64
CA THR A 184 -2.73 -16.93 -18.54
C THR A 184 -1.63 -15.93 -18.18
N LEU A 185 -1.65 -15.40 -16.96
CA LEU A 185 -0.60 -14.55 -16.41
C LEU A 185 0.53 -15.40 -15.81
N THR A 186 1.75 -14.84 -15.81
CA THR A 186 2.95 -15.49 -15.24
C THR A 186 3.50 -14.66 -14.09
N PHE A 187 3.75 -15.31 -12.95
CA PHE A 187 4.41 -14.74 -11.78
C PHE A 187 5.86 -15.23 -11.74
N TYR A 188 6.81 -14.31 -11.88
CA TYR A 188 8.24 -14.55 -11.63
C TYR A 188 8.60 -14.04 -10.24
N LEU A 189 9.09 -14.92 -9.38
CA LEU A 189 9.39 -14.62 -7.98
C LEU A 189 10.79 -14.02 -7.80
N PRO A 190 11.07 -13.36 -6.65
CA PRO A 190 12.40 -12.92 -6.26
C PRO A 190 13.44 -14.05 -6.37
N GLY A 191 14.64 -13.71 -6.86
CA GLY A 191 15.70 -14.64 -7.27
C GLY A 191 15.63 -15.07 -8.74
N THR A 192 14.58 -14.70 -9.48
CA THR A 192 14.53 -14.99 -10.94
C THR A 192 15.61 -14.18 -11.66
N ARG A 193 16.56 -14.87 -12.29
CA ARG A 193 17.61 -14.25 -13.11
C ARG A 193 17.01 -13.60 -14.36
N ARG A 194 17.50 -12.42 -14.75
CA ARG A 194 17.10 -11.71 -16.00
C ARG A 194 17.16 -12.59 -17.26
N GLU A 195 18.07 -13.56 -17.30
CA GLU A 195 18.21 -14.56 -18.38
C GLU A 195 16.98 -15.50 -18.55
N LYS A 196 16.04 -15.49 -17.60
CA LYS A 196 14.80 -16.28 -17.61
C LYS A 196 13.59 -15.51 -18.13
N LEU A 197 13.67 -14.18 -18.21
CA LEU A 197 12.60 -13.32 -18.69
C LEU A 197 12.66 -13.21 -20.22
N SER A 198 11.53 -12.94 -20.88
CA SER A 198 11.54 -12.50 -22.29
C SER A 198 12.20 -11.12 -22.42
N GLU A 199 12.62 -10.76 -23.64
CA GLU A 199 13.19 -9.43 -23.91
C GLU A 199 12.17 -8.34 -23.56
N ASP A 200 10.89 -8.57 -23.87
CA ASP A 200 9.78 -7.65 -23.66
C ASP A 200 9.42 -7.52 -22.17
N CYS A 201 9.30 -8.65 -21.44
CA CYS A 201 9.13 -8.66 -19.99
C CYS A 201 10.27 -7.92 -19.28
N LEU A 202 11.52 -8.21 -19.68
CA LEU A 202 12.69 -7.55 -19.11
C LEU A 202 12.70 -6.04 -19.43
N SER A 203 12.23 -5.63 -20.61
CA SER A 203 12.20 -4.21 -20.99
C SER A 203 11.39 -3.37 -19.99
N TRP A 204 10.23 -3.88 -19.57
CA TRP A 204 9.34 -3.24 -18.60
C TRP A 204 9.88 -3.22 -17.17
N VAL A 205 10.42 -4.33 -16.67
CA VAL A 205 10.88 -4.42 -15.26
C VAL A 205 12.33 -3.98 -15.04
N SER A 206 13.14 -3.82 -16.10
CA SER A 206 14.57 -3.50 -15.98
C SER A 206 14.88 -2.21 -15.23
N GLN A 207 13.96 -1.23 -15.23
CA GLN A 207 14.12 0.02 -14.47
C GLN A 207 14.07 -0.17 -12.95
N ALA A 208 13.36 -1.20 -12.48
CA ALA A 208 13.28 -1.58 -11.07
C ALA A 208 14.42 -2.55 -10.66
N MET A 209 15.05 -3.25 -11.61
CA MET A 209 16.17 -4.16 -11.37
C MET A 209 17.51 -3.41 -11.14
N VAL A 210 17.59 -2.56 -10.11
CA VAL A 210 18.80 -1.78 -9.76
C VAL A 210 19.11 -1.79 -8.26
N ASP A 211 20.39 -1.65 -7.90
CA ASP A 211 20.82 -1.50 -6.51
C ASP A 211 20.64 -0.07 -5.95
N GLU A 212 20.98 0.14 -4.67
CA GLU A 212 20.93 1.47 -4.02
C GLU A 212 21.85 2.54 -4.65
N ASN A 213 22.64 2.19 -5.66
CA ASN A 213 23.52 3.07 -6.41
C ASN A 213 23.14 3.15 -7.90
N TRP A 214 21.95 2.66 -8.28
CA TRP A 214 21.41 2.59 -9.64
C TRP A 214 22.22 1.69 -10.60
N ASN A 215 23.00 0.73 -10.08
CA ASN A 215 23.65 -0.28 -10.91
C ASN A 215 22.65 -1.41 -11.20
N PRO A 216 22.55 -1.91 -12.46
CA PRO A 216 21.65 -3.01 -12.78
C PRO A 216 22.01 -4.32 -12.05
N VAL A 217 21.03 -4.98 -11.43
CA VAL A 217 21.19 -6.30 -10.77
C VAL A 217 20.71 -7.45 -11.65
N ASP A 218 21.29 -8.65 -11.51
CA ASP A 218 21.02 -9.79 -12.40
C ASP A 218 19.79 -10.63 -12.01
N GLU A 219 19.22 -10.42 -10.82
CA GLU A 219 18.11 -11.20 -10.25
C GLU A 219 17.01 -10.25 -9.76
N LEU A 220 15.73 -10.65 -9.90
CA LEU A 220 14.60 -9.92 -9.33
C LEU A 220 14.68 -9.94 -7.80
N ASP A 221 14.39 -8.82 -7.15
CA ASP A 221 14.12 -8.70 -5.71
C ASP A 221 12.62 -8.53 -5.40
N PHE A 222 11.80 -8.29 -6.42
CA PHE A 222 10.33 -8.20 -6.38
C PHE A 222 9.63 -9.35 -7.14
N VAL A 223 8.30 -9.44 -7.02
CA VAL A 223 7.48 -10.32 -7.87
C VAL A 223 7.15 -9.58 -9.16
N CYS A 224 7.49 -10.16 -10.31
CA CYS A 224 7.06 -9.67 -11.60
C CYS A 224 5.78 -10.41 -12.03
N LEU A 225 4.75 -9.65 -12.40
CA LEU A 225 3.52 -10.17 -13.01
C LEU A 225 3.53 -9.84 -14.50
N TYR A 226 3.65 -10.86 -15.33
CA TYR A 226 3.77 -10.75 -16.78
C TYR A 226 2.48 -11.20 -17.48
N ASN A 227 2.00 -10.39 -18.42
CA ASN A 227 0.93 -10.70 -19.37
C ASN A 227 1.56 -11.11 -20.72
N PRO A 228 1.67 -12.42 -21.04
CA PRO A 228 2.30 -12.87 -22.27
C PRO A 228 1.47 -12.64 -23.53
N ALA A 229 0.22 -12.16 -23.42
CA ALA A 229 -0.64 -11.88 -24.57
C ALA A 229 -0.26 -10.56 -25.26
N GLU A 230 -0.01 -9.51 -24.46
CA GLU A 230 0.37 -8.17 -24.92
C GLU A 230 1.85 -7.84 -24.68
N GLU A 231 2.63 -8.79 -24.14
CA GLU A 231 4.08 -8.65 -23.88
C GLU A 231 4.41 -7.60 -22.79
N GLU A 232 3.49 -7.39 -21.85
CA GLU A 232 3.53 -6.36 -20.80
C GLU A 232 3.82 -6.92 -19.40
N ALA A 233 4.59 -6.20 -18.59
CA ALA A 233 4.98 -6.66 -17.24
C ALA A 233 4.84 -5.58 -16.16
N PHE A 234 4.28 -5.99 -15.03
CA PHE A 234 4.26 -5.23 -13.79
C PHE A 234 5.46 -5.64 -12.93
N TYR A 235 6.15 -4.67 -12.33
CA TYR A 235 7.00 -4.91 -11.16
C TYR A 235 6.19 -4.67 -9.88
N SER A 236 6.62 -5.20 -8.75
CA SER A 236 5.91 -5.05 -7.48
C SER A 236 6.76 -4.41 -6.39
N TYR A 237 6.10 -3.93 -5.35
CA TYR A 237 6.75 -3.38 -4.16
C TYR A 237 5.94 -3.73 -2.90
N ASN A 238 6.64 -3.82 -1.77
CA ASN A 238 5.99 -3.97 -0.46
C ASN A 238 5.49 -2.59 0.02
N GLN A 239 4.19 -2.49 0.29
CA GLN A 239 3.53 -1.25 0.70
C GLN A 239 3.99 -0.78 2.10
N VAL A 240 4.32 -1.70 3.01
CA VAL A 240 4.87 -1.39 4.35
C VAL A 240 6.27 -0.79 4.22
N ASP A 241 7.13 -1.37 3.37
CA ASP A 241 8.46 -0.81 3.11
C ASP A 241 8.37 0.58 2.44
N GLN A 242 7.41 0.80 1.53
CA GLN A 242 7.17 2.15 0.98
C GLN A 242 6.82 3.15 2.07
N TRP A 243 5.88 2.82 2.97
CA TRP A 243 5.52 3.69 4.10
C TRP A 243 6.74 3.97 4.98
N LEU A 244 7.48 2.95 5.40
CA LEU A 244 8.66 3.14 6.26
C LEU A 244 9.74 4.03 5.61
N ASN A 245 9.93 3.91 4.29
CA ASN A 245 10.81 4.78 3.52
C ASN A 245 10.27 6.21 3.38
N HIS A 246 8.96 6.39 3.14
CA HIS A 246 8.31 7.70 3.08
C HIS A 246 8.46 8.45 4.40
N LEU A 247 8.09 7.82 5.51
CA LEU A 247 8.20 8.39 6.85
C LEU A 247 9.64 8.75 7.22
N THR A 248 10.63 7.96 6.78
CA THR A 248 12.06 8.30 6.95
C THR A 248 12.43 9.58 6.18
N SER A 249 11.90 9.76 4.96
CA SER A 249 12.08 10.98 4.16
C SER A 249 11.37 12.19 4.80
N CYS A 250 10.19 11.99 5.40
CA CYS A 250 9.47 13.00 6.17
C CYS A 250 10.28 13.45 7.40
N GLU A 251 10.88 12.53 8.18
CA GLU A 251 11.75 12.92 9.30
C GLU A 251 13.02 13.67 8.86
N GLU A 252 13.69 13.24 7.76
CA GLU A 252 14.84 13.97 7.21
C GLU A 252 14.44 15.40 6.76
N THR A 253 13.23 15.57 6.20
CA THR A 253 12.72 16.86 5.71
C THR A 253 12.21 17.76 6.84
N GLU A 254 11.57 17.19 7.85
CA GLU A 254 11.14 17.87 9.07
C GLU A 254 12.35 18.43 9.82
N GLN A 255 13.41 17.64 10.02
CA GLN A 255 14.65 18.12 10.64
C GLN A 255 15.30 19.25 9.82
N TYR A 256 15.24 19.20 8.49
CA TYR A 256 15.68 20.31 7.65
C TYR A 256 14.89 21.59 7.95
N TYR A 257 13.55 21.53 8.04
CA TYR A 257 12.74 22.72 8.36
C TYR A 257 13.03 23.28 9.76
N LEU A 258 13.25 22.42 10.76
CA LEU A 258 13.62 22.81 12.12
C LEU A 258 15.02 23.44 12.21
N ASP A 259 15.98 22.98 11.41
CA ASP A 259 17.31 23.58 11.30
C ASP A 259 17.27 24.92 10.54
N GLU A 260 16.45 25.01 9.48
CA GLU A 260 16.22 26.23 8.70
C GLU A 260 15.55 27.33 9.54
N LEU A 261 14.56 26.98 10.36
CA LEU A 261 13.80 27.89 11.23
C LEU A 261 14.68 28.79 12.10
N GLN A 262 15.83 28.28 12.57
CA GLN A 262 16.81 29.03 13.38
C GLN A 262 17.47 30.20 12.63
N ASN A 263 17.38 30.23 11.29
CA ASN A 263 18.01 31.22 10.42
C ASN A 263 16.99 32.16 9.76
N LEU A 264 15.69 31.99 10.00
CA LEU A 264 14.64 32.82 9.41
C LEU A 264 14.51 34.16 10.14
N GLU A 265 14.59 35.26 9.39
CA GLU A 265 14.59 36.62 9.96
C GLU A 265 13.19 37.25 10.05
N THR A 266 12.21 36.76 9.28
CA THR A 266 10.88 37.40 9.19
C THR A 266 9.75 36.48 9.65
N GLN A 267 8.70 37.09 10.21
CA GLN A 267 7.46 36.39 10.56
C GLN A 267 6.80 35.70 9.37
N GLY A 268 6.93 36.26 8.16
CA GLY A 268 6.38 35.65 6.94
C GLY A 268 7.08 34.33 6.61
N ASP A 269 8.41 34.32 6.69
CA ASP A 269 9.21 33.12 6.38
C ASP A 269 8.96 32.02 7.42
N MET A 270 8.92 32.36 8.72
CA MET A 270 8.57 31.41 9.79
C MET A 270 7.17 30.82 9.59
N THR A 271 6.19 31.64 9.15
CA THR A 271 4.82 31.17 8.86
C THR A 271 4.77 30.22 7.66
N GLU A 272 5.56 30.45 6.62
CA GLU A 272 5.60 29.53 5.47
C GLU A 272 6.41 28.25 5.78
N ASN A 273 7.43 28.32 6.64
CA ASN A 273 8.13 27.13 7.16
C ASN A 273 7.16 26.26 7.98
N ALA A 274 6.42 26.82 8.95
CA ALA A 274 5.37 26.12 9.69
C ALA A 274 4.32 25.49 8.75
N ARG A 275 3.84 26.24 7.74
CA ARG A 275 2.93 25.73 6.71
C ARG A 275 3.51 24.55 5.93
N ASN A 276 4.80 24.57 5.60
CA ASN A 276 5.45 23.50 4.85
C ASN A 276 5.65 22.24 5.71
N ARG A 277 5.94 22.40 7.01
CA ARG A 277 5.90 21.30 7.99
C ARG A 277 4.49 20.68 8.04
N PHE A 278 3.43 21.49 8.15
CA PHE A 278 2.06 20.97 8.12
C PHE A 278 1.73 20.22 6.82
N ARG A 279 2.07 20.79 5.65
CA ARG A 279 1.89 20.12 4.35
C ARG A 279 2.63 18.79 4.26
N LEU A 280 3.85 18.70 4.80
CA LEU A 280 4.65 17.48 4.83
C LEU A 280 3.93 16.37 5.58
N TRP A 281 3.46 16.66 6.80
CA TRP A 281 2.78 15.68 7.65
C TRP A 281 1.36 15.36 7.20
N ASP A 282 0.63 16.32 6.62
CA ASP A 282 -0.71 16.09 6.04
C ASP A 282 -0.62 15.23 4.77
N ASN A 283 0.39 15.45 3.91
CA ASN A 283 0.68 14.56 2.79
C ASN A 283 1.04 13.14 3.27
N ALA A 284 1.91 13.02 4.29
CA ALA A 284 2.22 11.72 4.90
C ALA A 284 0.94 11.03 5.37
N LEU A 285 0.15 11.67 6.25
CA LEU A 285 -1.10 11.11 6.76
C LEU A 285 -2.02 10.59 5.64
N ASN A 286 -2.18 11.35 4.56
CA ASN A 286 -3.03 10.94 3.43
C ASN A 286 -2.46 9.76 2.61
N GLU A 287 -1.14 9.64 2.44
CA GLU A 287 -0.55 8.51 1.71
C GLU A 287 -0.59 7.23 2.53
N GLU A 288 -0.08 7.23 3.77
CA GLU A 288 -0.11 6.03 4.59
C GLU A 288 -1.52 5.62 5.05
N TRP A 289 -2.49 6.55 5.10
CA TRP A 289 -3.91 6.19 5.22
C TRP A 289 -4.40 5.29 4.08
N LYS A 290 -3.97 5.52 2.83
CA LYS A 290 -4.35 4.66 1.69
C LYS A 290 -3.81 3.24 1.90
N ILE A 291 -2.53 3.12 2.25
CA ILE A 291 -1.87 1.84 2.53
C ILE A 291 -2.61 1.09 3.65
N LEU A 292 -2.91 1.78 4.75
CA LEU A 292 -3.62 1.18 5.89
C LEU A 292 -5.06 0.76 5.51
N MET A 293 -5.76 1.53 4.68
CA MET A 293 -7.07 1.16 4.12
C MET A 293 -7.01 0.04 3.08
N THR A 294 -5.85 -0.29 2.52
CA THR A 294 -5.64 -1.50 1.73
C THR A 294 -5.47 -2.70 2.66
N LEU A 295 -4.50 -2.63 3.58
CA LEU A 295 -3.96 -3.78 4.32
C LEU A 295 -4.83 -4.29 5.49
N LEU A 296 -5.63 -3.45 6.15
CA LEU A 296 -6.40 -3.87 7.32
C LEU A 296 -7.60 -4.79 6.97
N PRO A 297 -8.14 -5.56 7.92
CA PRO A 297 -9.47 -6.17 7.82
C PRO A 297 -10.59 -5.11 7.78
N GLU A 298 -11.71 -5.37 7.10
CA GLU A 298 -12.79 -4.37 6.94
C GLU A 298 -13.41 -3.89 8.28
N GLU A 299 -13.52 -4.78 9.28
CA GLU A 299 -13.99 -4.42 10.64
C GLU A 299 -13.09 -3.35 11.28
N GLU A 300 -11.78 -3.46 11.11
CA GLU A 300 -10.81 -2.48 11.61
C GLU A 300 -10.87 -1.18 10.81
N LYS A 301 -11.07 -1.25 9.48
CA LYS A 301 -11.26 -0.06 8.64
C LYS A 301 -12.51 0.73 9.05
N GLU A 302 -13.63 0.07 9.37
CA GLU A 302 -14.84 0.76 9.85
C GLU A 302 -14.60 1.50 11.17
N SER A 303 -13.97 0.84 12.14
CA SER A 303 -13.62 1.46 13.43
C SER A 303 -12.67 2.66 13.23
N LEU A 304 -11.60 2.47 12.45
CA LEU A 304 -10.59 3.49 12.20
C LEU A 304 -11.17 4.72 11.47
N ARG A 305 -12.10 4.54 10.52
CA ARG A 305 -12.80 5.67 9.86
C ARG A 305 -13.64 6.51 10.84
N ALA A 306 -14.13 5.94 11.94
CA ALA A 306 -14.85 6.69 12.97
C ALA A 306 -13.88 7.41 13.93
N GLU A 307 -12.77 6.76 14.27
CA GLU A 307 -11.70 7.35 15.06
C GLU A 307 -11.07 8.55 14.35
N GLU A 308 -10.76 8.43 13.05
CA GLU A 308 -10.13 9.48 12.25
C GLU A 308 -10.98 10.75 12.18
N ARG A 309 -12.30 10.63 11.99
CA ARG A 309 -13.23 11.77 12.06
C ARG A 309 -13.22 12.45 13.43
N THR A 310 -13.08 11.66 14.49
CA THR A 310 -13.01 12.15 15.88
C THR A 310 -11.64 12.78 16.18
N TRP A 311 -10.57 12.31 15.54
CA TRP A 311 -9.25 12.94 15.59
C TRP A 311 -9.23 14.28 14.82
N ILE A 312 -9.73 14.33 13.58
CA ILE A 312 -9.83 15.57 12.79
C ILE A 312 -10.55 16.67 13.59
N SER A 313 -11.72 16.37 14.16
CA SER A 313 -12.47 17.36 14.95
C SER A 313 -11.72 17.84 16.20
N ARG A 314 -10.85 17.02 16.80
CA ARG A 314 -9.99 17.42 17.92
C ARG A 314 -8.81 18.26 17.45
N LYS A 315 -8.19 17.91 16.32
CA LYS A 315 -7.12 18.69 15.68
C LYS A 315 -7.60 20.09 15.33
N GLU A 316 -8.73 20.21 14.64
CA GLU A 316 -9.31 21.49 14.24
C GLU A 316 -9.59 22.40 15.46
N GLN A 317 -10.12 21.83 16.55
CA GLN A 317 -10.35 22.57 17.79
C GLN A 317 -9.03 23.04 18.43
N ALA A 318 -8.02 22.17 18.56
CA ALA A 318 -6.73 22.53 19.16
C ALA A 318 -6.03 23.65 18.36
N VAL A 319 -6.03 23.54 17.03
CA VAL A 319 -5.50 24.55 16.10
C VAL A 319 -6.21 25.90 16.28
N GLU A 320 -7.55 25.93 16.38
CA GLU A 320 -8.30 27.16 16.65
C GLU A 320 -7.98 27.75 18.03
N GLU A 321 -7.87 26.91 19.08
CA GLU A 321 -7.55 27.35 20.44
C GLU A 321 -6.16 28.00 20.54
N VAL A 322 -5.13 27.42 19.91
CA VAL A 322 -3.78 28.01 19.88
C VAL A 322 -3.74 29.27 19.01
N GLY A 323 -4.41 29.26 17.84
CA GLY A 323 -4.52 30.44 16.96
C GLY A 323 -5.17 31.65 17.65
N ALA A 324 -6.15 31.39 18.53
CA ALA A 324 -6.86 32.43 19.27
C ALA A 324 -5.96 33.24 20.24
N GLU A 325 -4.83 32.70 20.71
CA GLU A 325 -3.88 33.45 21.56
C GLU A 325 -3.27 34.65 20.84
N ALA A 326 -3.14 34.57 19.51
CA ALA A 326 -2.56 35.61 18.65
C ALA A 326 -3.60 36.27 17.72
N ALA A 327 -4.89 36.12 18.01
CA ALA A 327 -6.02 36.46 17.13
C ALA A 327 -5.88 37.83 16.42
N GLY A 328 -5.89 37.80 15.09
CA GLY A 328 -5.77 38.98 14.22
C GLY A 328 -4.34 39.53 14.08
N GLY A 329 -3.35 38.91 14.71
CA GLY A 329 -1.93 39.21 14.56
C GLY A 329 -1.24 38.32 13.51
N SER A 330 -0.04 38.72 13.08
CA SER A 330 0.78 37.96 12.13
C SER A 330 1.37 36.65 12.68
N LEU A 331 1.22 36.39 13.99
CA LEU A 331 1.64 35.15 14.65
C LEU A 331 0.58 34.05 14.57
N GLN A 332 -0.72 34.40 14.51
CA GLN A 332 -1.83 33.45 14.47
C GLN A 332 -1.62 32.31 13.44
N PRO A 333 -1.42 32.57 12.14
CA PRO A 333 -1.29 31.49 11.16
C PRO A 333 -0.03 30.64 11.36
N MET A 334 1.04 31.17 11.96
CA MET A 334 2.24 30.38 12.26
C MET A 334 1.92 29.34 13.35
N LEU A 335 1.30 29.80 14.44
CA LEU A 335 0.90 28.94 15.55
C LEU A 335 -0.13 27.88 15.12
N GLU A 336 -1.10 28.26 14.29
CA GLU A 336 -2.08 27.34 13.70
C GLU A 336 -1.41 26.23 12.88
N TYR A 337 -0.42 26.57 12.04
CA TYR A 337 0.30 25.58 11.24
C TYR A 337 1.27 24.72 12.05
N ASP A 338 1.97 25.29 13.04
CA ASP A 338 2.87 24.51 13.90
C ASP A 338 2.08 23.46 14.72
N GLU A 339 0.96 23.85 15.36
CA GLU A 339 0.08 22.92 16.08
C GLU A 339 -0.51 21.85 15.15
N ALA A 340 -0.94 22.26 13.94
CA ALA A 340 -1.44 21.31 12.94
C ALA A 340 -0.37 20.33 12.46
N ALA A 341 0.90 20.76 12.35
CA ALA A 341 2.01 19.90 11.97
C ALA A 341 2.33 18.85 13.04
N GLU A 342 2.48 19.25 14.31
CA GLU A 342 2.79 18.33 15.41
C GLU A 342 1.68 17.29 15.60
N LEU A 343 0.41 17.71 15.70
CA LEU A 343 -0.72 16.79 15.88
C LEU A 343 -0.87 15.81 14.70
N THR A 344 -0.61 16.26 13.48
CA THR A 344 -0.65 15.41 12.28
C THR A 344 0.53 14.43 12.25
N LYS A 345 1.72 14.86 12.68
CA LYS A 345 2.88 13.98 12.87
C LYS A 345 2.59 12.88 13.90
N GLU A 346 2.07 13.25 15.08
CA GLU A 346 1.67 12.29 16.11
C GLU A 346 0.70 11.24 15.55
N ARG A 347 -0.31 11.67 14.78
CA ARG A 347 -1.28 10.76 14.16
C ARG A 347 -0.66 9.78 13.17
N VAL A 348 0.29 10.23 12.33
CA VAL A 348 1.04 9.32 11.42
C VAL A 348 1.75 8.22 12.19
N TYR A 349 2.30 8.52 13.37
CA TYR A 349 2.92 7.51 14.24
C TYR A 349 1.91 6.60 14.93
N GLU A 350 0.75 7.10 15.39
CA GLU A 350 -0.35 6.26 15.90
C GLU A 350 -0.81 5.23 14.85
N LEU A 351 -1.04 5.67 13.61
CA LEU A 351 -1.45 4.80 12.50
C LEU A 351 -0.37 3.75 12.16
N LYS A 352 0.92 4.12 12.25
CA LYS A 352 2.04 3.19 12.08
C LYS A 352 2.11 2.15 13.21
N GLU A 353 1.78 2.51 14.45
CA GLU A 353 1.68 1.54 15.53
C GLU A 353 0.52 0.56 15.30
N MET A 354 -0.62 1.01 14.78
CA MET A 354 -1.73 0.12 14.37
C MET A 354 -1.27 -0.91 13.32
N LEU A 355 -0.59 -0.46 12.26
CA LEU A 355 -0.04 -1.35 11.24
C LEU A 355 0.87 -2.44 11.82
N ASN A 356 1.71 -2.09 12.80
CA ASN A 356 2.62 -3.05 13.42
C ASN A 356 1.92 -4.01 14.41
N ASN A 357 0.77 -3.63 14.97
CA ASN A 357 0.01 -4.44 15.92
C ASN A 357 -1.01 -5.38 15.25
N GLY A 358 -1.35 -5.14 13.97
CA GLY A 358 -2.20 -6.03 13.15
C GLY A 358 -1.44 -7.15 12.43
N ARG A 359 -0.13 -7.31 12.71
CA ARG A 359 0.78 -8.32 12.14
C ARG A 359 1.17 -9.35 13.21
#